data_AF-A0A7J6V0E3-F1
#
_entry.id   AF-A0A7J6V0E3-F1
#
_cell.length_a   1.000
_cell.length_b   1.000
_cell.length_c   1.000
_cell.angle_alpha   90.00
_cell.angle_beta   90.00
_cell.angle_gamma   90.00
#
_symmetry.space_group_name_H-M   'P 1'
#
loop_
_entity.id
_entity.type
_entity.pdbx_description
1 polymer ?
#
loop_
_entity_poly.entity_id
_entity_poly.type
_entity_poly.pdbx_seq_one_letter_code
_entity_poly.pdbx_strand_id
1 'polypeptide(L)'
;MSKCKSKCYYYYLLFILVVVVVSTTTSTNARAGETHLVGGDQGWTQFPNYTAWALHNTFQVGDTLVFSYAQQLHNVVQVNQTAYHQCLRDPNLGMLQSGNDSVILQQAGLI
;
A
#
# COMPACT_ATOMS: atom_id res chain seq x y z
N MET A 1 26.72 -52.90 25.87
CA MET A 1 25.44 -52.27 25.43
C MET A 1 25.44 -50.73 25.47
N SER A 2 26.53 -50.02 25.15
CA SER A 2 26.60 -48.53 25.21
C SER A 2 26.53 -47.82 23.85
N LYS A 3 26.85 -48.51 22.75
CA LYS A 3 26.93 -47.91 21.39
C LYS A 3 25.56 -47.58 20.77
N CYS A 4 24.47 -48.21 21.22
CA CYS A 4 23.12 -47.98 20.68
C CYS A 4 22.53 -46.63 21.14
N LYS A 5 22.79 -46.24 22.39
CA LYS A 5 22.28 -44.99 22.99
C LYS A 5 22.93 -43.74 22.37
N SER A 6 24.22 -43.81 22.07
CA SER A 6 24.98 -42.67 21.55
C SER A 6 24.62 -42.33 20.10
N LYS A 7 24.38 -43.34 19.25
CA LYS A 7 23.92 -43.11 17.87
C LYS A 7 22.48 -42.57 17.84
N CYS A 8 21.57 -43.14 18.62
CA CYS A 8 20.19 -42.62 18.74
C CYS A 8 20.17 -41.18 19.30
N TYR A 9 21.00 -40.88 20.29
CA TYR A 9 21.13 -39.52 20.84
C TYR A 9 21.71 -38.55 19.82
N TYR A 10 22.70 -38.97 19.03
CA TYR A 10 23.28 -38.16 17.95
C TYR A 10 22.27 -37.85 16.84
N TYR A 11 21.49 -38.84 16.39
CA TYR A 11 20.43 -38.61 15.39
C TYR A 11 19.28 -37.75 15.94
N TYR A 12 18.94 -37.90 17.22
CA TYR A 12 17.94 -37.05 17.89
C TYR A 12 18.41 -35.59 18.01
N LEU A 13 19.67 -35.37 18.41
CA LEU A 13 20.28 -34.05 18.45
C LEU A 13 20.39 -33.41 17.05
N LEU A 14 20.81 -34.19 16.04
CA LEU A 14 20.84 -33.72 14.66
C LEU A 14 19.44 -33.35 14.13
N PHE A 15 18.42 -34.14 14.48
CA PHE A 15 17.04 -33.86 14.08
C PHE A 15 16.51 -32.58 14.73
N ILE A 16 16.79 -32.36 16.01
CA ILE A 16 16.44 -31.10 16.71
C ILE A 16 17.14 -29.90 16.06
N LEU A 17 18.44 -30.02 15.73
CA LEU A 17 19.17 -28.95 15.06
C LEU A 17 18.57 -28.59 13.68
N VAL A 18 18.16 -29.58 12.89
CA VAL A 18 17.53 -29.35 11.58
C VAL A 18 16.18 -28.64 11.73
N VAL A 19 15.35 -29.02 12.70
CA VAL A 19 14.04 -28.38 12.94
C VAL A 19 14.18 -26.93 13.41
N VAL A 20 15.17 -26.63 14.25
CA VAL A 20 15.44 -25.26 14.73
C VAL A 20 15.89 -24.34 13.59
N VAL A 21 16.74 -24.82 12.67
CA VAL A 21 17.21 -24.02 11.52
C VAL A 21 16.04 -23.66 10.58
N VAL A 22 15.11 -24.58 10.33
CA VAL A 22 13.96 -24.37 9.42
C VAL A 22 12.95 -23.35 9.96
N SER A 23 12.88 -23.14 11.27
CA SER A 23 11.88 -22.28 11.91
C SER A 23 12.20 -20.77 11.89
N THR A 24 13.36 -20.35 11.35
CA THR A 24 13.88 -18.99 11.57
C THR A 24 13.64 -17.96 10.46
N THR A 25 13.01 -18.31 9.33
CA THR A 25 12.90 -17.35 8.22
C THR A 25 11.54 -17.32 7.55
N THR A 26 10.56 -16.68 8.19
CA THR A 26 9.59 -15.83 7.48
C THR A 26 9.23 -14.64 8.38
N SER A 27 10.16 -13.70 8.52
CA SER A 27 9.80 -12.34 8.92
C SER A 27 9.04 -11.72 7.74
N THR A 28 7.71 -11.85 7.74
CA THR A 28 6.88 -11.02 6.87
C THR A 28 6.98 -9.60 7.41
N ASN A 29 7.94 -8.83 6.88
CA ASN A 29 7.97 -7.40 7.12
C ASN A 29 6.67 -6.85 6.53
N ALA A 30 5.68 -6.57 7.38
CA ALA A 30 4.55 -5.73 6.99
C ALA A 30 5.16 -4.38 6.64
N ARG A 31 5.37 -4.11 5.34
CA ARG A 31 5.73 -2.76 4.91
C ARG A 31 4.52 -1.90 5.20
N ALA A 32 4.70 -0.89 6.04
CA ALA A 32 3.75 0.21 6.10
C ALA A 32 3.67 0.82 4.69
N GLY A 33 2.46 1.11 4.21
CA GLY A 33 2.26 1.74 2.91
C GLY A 33 2.91 3.12 2.85
N GLU A 34 3.35 3.51 1.67
CA GLU A 34 3.91 4.83 1.40
C GLU A 34 2.80 5.89 1.37
N THR A 35 3.15 7.13 1.70
CA THR A 35 2.22 8.27 1.59
C THR A 35 2.62 9.16 0.43
N HIS A 36 1.71 9.34 -0.53
CA HIS A 36 1.90 10.18 -1.70
C HIS A 36 1.07 11.45 -1.59
N LEU A 37 1.75 12.61 -1.52
CA LEU A 37 1.09 13.90 -1.63
C LEU A 37 0.70 14.17 -3.09
N VAL A 38 -0.60 14.19 -3.36
CA VAL A 38 -1.14 14.40 -4.71
C VAL A 38 -0.74 15.77 -5.23
N GLY A 39 -0.03 15.80 -6.37
CA GLY A 39 0.51 17.03 -6.95
C GLY A 39 1.83 17.51 -6.31
N GLY A 40 2.38 16.78 -5.33
CA GLY A 40 3.59 17.19 -4.61
C GLY A 40 3.39 18.53 -3.90
N ASP A 41 4.39 19.41 -3.96
CA ASP A 41 4.36 20.73 -3.29
C ASP A 41 3.21 21.65 -3.76
N GLN A 42 2.64 21.39 -4.94
CA GLN A 42 1.51 22.16 -5.46
C GLN A 42 0.17 21.74 -4.82
N GLY A 43 0.09 20.53 -4.28
CA GLY A 43 -1.14 19.96 -3.74
C GLY A 43 -2.24 19.74 -4.79
N TRP A 44 -3.48 19.69 -4.31
CA TRP A 44 -4.67 19.51 -5.13
C TRP A 44 -5.25 20.88 -5.54
N THR A 45 -4.86 21.34 -6.73
CA THR A 45 -5.25 22.62 -7.33
C THR A 45 -5.58 22.47 -8.83
N GLN A 46 -6.03 23.56 -9.46
CA GLN A 46 -6.31 23.63 -10.89
C GLN A 46 -5.02 23.78 -11.71
N PHE A 47 -5.00 23.15 -12.89
CA PHE A 47 -3.95 23.24 -13.92
C PHE A 47 -2.60 22.50 -13.72
N PRO A 48 -2.27 21.78 -12.62
CA PRO A 48 -1.05 21.00 -12.60
C PRO A 48 -1.18 19.74 -13.47
N ASN A 49 -0.04 19.21 -13.91
CA ASN A 49 0.00 17.98 -14.70
C ASN A 49 -0.02 16.74 -13.79
N TYR A 50 -1.22 16.35 -13.35
CA TYR A 50 -1.40 15.15 -12.52
C TYR A 50 -1.02 13.85 -13.23
N THR A 51 -1.05 13.81 -14.56
CA THR A 51 -0.57 12.64 -15.33
C THR A 51 0.93 12.46 -15.15
N ALA A 52 1.72 13.54 -15.28
CA ALA A 52 3.15 13.49 -15.03
C ALA A 52 3.44 13.11 -13.57
N TRP A 53 2.72 13.71 -12.61
CA TRP A 53 2.85 13.34 -11.19
C TRP A 53 2.57 11.85 -10.96
N ALA A 54 1.48 11.31 -11.52
CA ALA A 54 1.12 9.90 -11.36
C ALA A 54 2.17 8.96 -11.98
N LEU A 55 2.76 9.33 -13.12
CA LEU A 55 3.83 8.55 -13.77
C LEU A 55 5.15 8.53 -12.99
N HIS A 56 5.40 9.55 -12.16
CA HIS A 56 6.59 9.62 -11.29
C HIS A 56 6.42 8.86 -9.97
N ASN A 57 5.21 8.39 -9.65
CA ASN A 57 4.93 7.63 -8.44
C ASN A 57 4.65 6.15 -8.78
N THR A 58 5.06 5.25 -7.88
CA THR A 58 4.68 3.83 -7.96
C THR A 58 3.73 3.53 -6.83
N PHE A 59 2.50 3.14 -7.15
CA PHE A 59 1.44 2.87 -6.18
C PHE A 59 1.34 1.38 -5.86
N GLN A 60 1.25 1.05 -4.58
CA GLN A 60 1.09 -0.29 -4.04
C GLN A 60 -0.13 -0.37 -3.13
N VAL A 61 -0.66 -1.59 -2.97
CA VAL A 61 -1.73 -1.84 -2.01
C VAL A 61 -1.20 -1.55 -0.60
N GLY A 62 -1.93 -0.71 0.13
CA GLY A 62 -1.57 -0.20 1.45
C GLY A 62 -1.12 1.26 1.44
N ASP A 63 -0.72 1.81 0.29
CA ASP A 63 -0.29 3.20 0.19
C ASP A 63 -1.46 4.17 0.41
N THR A 64 -1.13 5.42 0.76
CA THR A 64 -2.09 6.48 1.03
C THR A 64 -1.88 7.66 0.08
N LEU A 65 -2.94 8.09 -0.59
CA LEU A 65 -2.97 9.34 -1.34
C LEU A 65 -3.49 10.46 -0.45
N VAL A 66 -2.73 11.55 -0.34
CA VAL A 66 -3.11 12.73 0.44
C VAL A 66 -3.43 13.89 -0.50
N PHE A 67 -4.65 14.40 -0.39
CA PHE A 67 -5.17 15.55 -1.14
C PHE A 67 -5.23 16.76 -0.23
N SER A 68 -4.29 17.68 -0.37
CA SER A 68 -4.25 18.94 0.36
C SER A 68 -4.73 20.10 -0.53
N TYR A 69 -5.76 20.83 -0.09
CA TYR A 69 -6.39 21.91 -0.85
C TYR A 69 -7.20 22.87 0.02
N ALA A 70 -7.51 24.05 -0.52
CA ALA A 70 -8.46 24.96 0.11
C ALA A 70 -9.88 24.38 0.02
N GLN A 71 -10.43 23.89 1.13
CA GLN A 71 -11.74 23.21 1.18
C GLN A 71 -12.94 24.01 0.63
N GLN A 72 -12.80 25.34 0.52
CA GLN A 72 -13.83 26.22 -0.05
C GLN A 72 -13.82 26.24 -1.59
N LEU A 73 -12.73 25.78 -2.21
CA LEU A 73 -12.50 25.86 -3.65
C LEU A 73 -12.55 24.49 -4.34
N HIS A 74 -12.14 23.45 -3.63
CA HIS A 74 -11.98 22.12 -4.19
C HIS A 74 -12.61 21.06 -3.29
N ASN A 75 -12.77 19.86 -3.84
CA ASN A 75 -13.12 18.63 -3.15
C ASN A 75 -12.42 17.46 -3.86
N VAL A 76 -12.57 16.26 -3.32
CA VAL A 76 -12.16 15.01 -3.97
C VAL A 76 -13.38 14.15 -4.19
N VAL A 77 -13.57 13.66 -5.41
CA VAL A 77 -14.67 12.75 -5.76
C VAL A 77 -14.08 11.52 -6.43
N GLN A 78 -14.36 10.35 -5.88
CA GLN A 78 -14.06 9.09 -6.54
C GLN A 78 -15.13 8.79 -7.59
N VAL A 79 -14.69 8.45 -8.80
CA VAL A 79 -15.56 8.21 -9.96
C VAL A 79 -15.04 7.01 -10.74
N ASN A 80 -15.88 6.45 -11.62
CA ASN A 80 -15.43 5.40 -12.53
C ASN A 80 -14.67 6.00 -13.74
N GLN A 81 -14.06 5.12 -14.56
CA GLN A 81 -13.28 5.52 -15.73
C GLN A 81 -14.07 6.37 -16.74
N THR A 82 -15.34 6.04 -17.01
CA THR A 82 -16.19 6.80 -17.94
C THR A 82 -16.44 8.21 -17.44
N ALA A 83 -16.84 8.36 -16.18
CA ALA A 83 -17.08 9.64 -15.54
C ALA A 83 -15.80 10.48 -15.44
N TYR A 84 -14.64 9.85 -15.15
CA TYR A 84 -13.33 10.51 -15.22
C TYR A 84 -13.06 11.11 -16.60
N HIS A 85 -13.20 10.32 -17.67
CA HIS A 85 -12.95 10.79 -19.04
C HIS A 85 -13.92 11.89 -19.50
N GLN A 86 -15.17 11.87 -19.01
CA GLN A 86 -16.20 12.84 -19.35
C GLN A 86 -16.25 14.03 -18.38
N CYS A 87 -15.38 14.06 -17.36
CA CYS A 87 -15.39 15.06 -16.29
C CYS A 87 -16.76 15.17 -15.59
N LEU A 88 -17.42 14.03 -15.37
CA LEU A 88 -18.69 13.94 -14.66
C LEU A 88 -18.44 13.68 -13.17
N ARG A 89 -19.29 14.27 -12.34
CA ARG A 89 -19.31 14.01 -10.90
C ARG A 89 -20.01 12.69 -10.56
N ASP A 90 -20.90 12.23 -11.42
CA ASP A 90 -21.70 11.02 -11.21
C ASP A 90 -21.25 9.87 -12.14
N PRO A 91 -21.25 8.61 -11.66
CA PRO A 91 -21.62 8.20 -10.31
C PRO A 91 -20.57 8.62 -9.28
N ASN A 92 -21.04 9.22 -8.18
CA ASN A 92 -20.19 9.58 -7.06
C ASN A 92 -19.99 8.36 -6.16
N LEU A 93 -18.78 7.80 -6.18
CA LEU A 93 -18.39 6.62 -5.39
C LEU A 93 -17.86 6.98 -4.01
N GLY A 94 -17.72 8.27 -3.72
CA GLY A 94 -17.20 8.81 -2.47
C GLY A 94 -16.79 10.26 -2.66
N MET A 95 -17.14 11.12 -1.70
CA MET A 95 -16.75 12.54 -1.71
C MET A 95 -16.09 12.91 -0.40
N LEU A 96 -14.95 13.60 -0.50
CA LEU A 96 -14.19 14.12 0.62
C LEU A 96 -14.02 15.64 0.43
N GLN A 97 -14.13 16.40 1.52
CA GLN A 97 -14.24 17.86 1.50
C GLN A 97 -13.50 18.54 2.67
N SER A 98 -12.57 17.85 3.35
CA SER A 98 -11.94 18.44 4.54
C SER A 98 -10.82 19.44 4.19
N GLY A 99 -10.32 19.41 2.95
CA GLY A 99 -9.13 20.15 2.53
C GLY A 99 -7.81 19.46 2.85
N ASN A 100 -7.83 18.34 3.58
CA ASN A 100 -6.67 17.48 3.78
C ASN A 100 -7.13 16.02 3.89
N ASP A 101 -7.51 15.46 2.75
CA ASP A 101 -8.16 14.15 2.69
C ASP A 101 -7.18 13.04 2.36
N SER A 102 -7.35 11.88 3.00
CA SER A 102 -6.50 10.69 2.81
C SER A 102 -7.32 9.54 2.23
N VAL A 103 -6.80 8.90 1.18
CA VAL A 103 -7.39 7.72 0.53
C VAL A 103 -6.39 6.58 0.56
N ILE A 104 -6.73 5.47 1.19
CA ILE A 104 -5.89 4.27 1.26
C ILE A 104 -6.17 3.38 0.04
N LEU A 105 -5.11 2.93 -0.63
CA LEU A 105 -5.18 2.03 -1.77
C LEU A 105 -5.37 0.59 -1.29
N GLN A 106 -6.62 0.12 -1.25
CA GLN A 106 -6.94 -1.20 -0.68
C GLN A 106 -6.77 -2.36 -1.67
N GLN A 107 -6.76 -2.09 -2.98
CA GLN A 107 -6.79 -3.11 -4.02
C GLN A 107 -5.95 -2.67 -5.23
N ALA A 108 -5.44 -3.64 -5.97
CA ALA A 108 -4.71 -3.39 -7.21
C ALA A 108 -5.69 -3.11 -8.36
N GLY A 109 -5.33 -2.18 -9.24
CA GLY A 109 -6.10 -1.83 -10.42
C GLY A 109 -6.37 -0.33 -10.54
N LEU A 110 -7.17 0.04 -11.54
CA LEU A 110 -7.75 1.37 -11.63
C LEU A 110 -8.92 1.46 -10.64
N ILE A 111 -8.78 2.38 -9.69
CA ILE A 111 -9.76 2.69 -8.63
C ILE A 111 -10.62 3.90 -8.98
#